data_AF-A0A2M7WGU7-F1
#
_entry.id   AF-A0A2M7WGU7-F1
#
_cell.length_a   1.000
_cell.length_b   1.000
_cell.length_c   1.000
_cell.angle_alpha   90.00
_cell.angle_beta   90.00
_cell.angle_gamma   90.00
#
_symmetry.space_group_name_H-M   'P 1'
#
loop_
_entity.id
_entity.type
_entity.pdbx_description
1 polymer ?
#
loop_
_entity_poly.entity_id
_entity_poly.type
_entity_poly.pdbx_seq_one_letter_code
_entity_poly.pdbx_strand_id
1 'polypeptide(L)'
;MEVIKGINLTGETVVNNSMVESDVIRVTVEGTLRGFRTVGSPRYMEDGTVELDVEVSLAGKILGVLLPPTGSKQVEYEGKEIPSNPSGSYTGMIVDCRGLGVQYALSPRLLNESGEEVYGPDWVDRDTATEKGITQYGTQESEFASRVGNNPLKVKGMRAAGTNNCDVIVSNADAVVLSSTDENLLFMDQCKVAFLVD
;
A
#
# COMPACT_ATOMS: atom_id res chain seq x y z
N MET A 1 -21.07 0.56 6.64
CA MET A 1 -20.03 0.54 7.69
C MET A 1 -19.26 -0.78 7.73
N GLU A 2 -19.92 -1.94 7.60
CA GLU A 2 -19.22 -3.24 7.66
C GLU A 2 -18.13 -3.43 6.60
N VAL A 3 -18.31 -2.86 5.39
CA VAL A 3 -17.32 -2.96 4.31
C VAL A 3 -15.93 -2.43 4.71
N ILE A 4 -15.85 -1.24 5.34
CA ILE A 4 -14.55 -0.65 5.68
C ILE A 4 -13.84 -1.41 6.80
N LYS A 5 -14.61 -2.00 7.73
CA LYS A 5 -14.10 -2.72 8.89
C LYS A 5 -13.35 -3.99 8.50
N GLY A 6 -13.80 -4.63 7.42
CA GLY A 6 -13.17 -5.84 6.88
C GLY A 6 -11.93 -5.60 6.01
N ILE A 7 -11.56 -4.34 5.75
CA ILE A 7 -10.38 -4.03 4.94
C ILE A 7 -9.12 -4.41 5.72
N ASN A 8 -8.19 -5.13 5.08
CA ASN A 8 -6.89 -5.42 5.67
C ASN A 8 -6.08 -4.13 5.81
N LEU A 9 -5.55 -3.91 7.00
CA LEU A 9 -4.62 -2.83 7.25
C LEU A 9 -3.20 -3.32 7.00
N THR A 10 -2.78 -4.39 7.68
CA THR A 10 -1.48 -5.06 7.50
C THR A 10 -1.66 -6.58 7.38
N GLY A 11 -0.55 -7.32 7.27
CA GLY A 11 -0.52 -8.79 7.32
C GLY A 11 -1.17 -9.40 8.56
N GLU A 12 -1.36 -8.63 9.64
CA GLU A 12 -1.86 -9.14 10.93
C GLU A 12 -3.14 -8.44 11.39
N THR A 13 -3.43 -7.23 10.89
CA THR A 13 -4.53 -6.40 11.39
C THR A 13 -5.48 -5.98 10.28
N VAL A 14 -6.76 -5.84 10.65
CA VAL A 14 -7.81 -5.24 9.82
C VAL A 14 -8.23 -3.90 10.43
N VAL A 15 -8.88 -3.05 9.63
CA VAL A 15 -9.35 -1.73 10.08
C VAL A 15 -10.21 -1.80 11.34
N ASN A 16 -11.04 -2.85 11.47
CA ASN A 16 -11.84 -3.06 12.67
C ASN A 16 -11.01 -3.14 13.95
N ASN A 17 -9.87 -3.84 13.92
CA ASN A 17 -9.00 -4.00 15.09
C ASN A 17 -8.50 -2.62 15.54
N SER A 18 -8.02 -1.79 14.60
CA SER A 18 -7.56 -0.43 14.89
C SER A 18 -8.68 0.50 15.37
N MET A 19 -9.91 0.33 14.91
CA MET A 19 -11.08 1.09 15.39
C MET A 19 -11.51 0.68 16.81
N VAL A 20 -11.30 -0.58 17.17
CA VAL A 20 -11.55 -1.06 18.54
C VAL A 20 -10.49 -0.53 19.50
N GLU A 21 -9.23 -0.50 19.07
CA GLU A 21 -8.09 -0.06 19.88
C GLU A 21 -8.02 1.47 20.06
N SER A 22 -8.55 2.25 19.11
CA SER A 22 -8.45 3.71 19.14
C SER A 22 -9.77 4.42 18.82
N ASP A 23 -10.28 5.14 19.82
CA ASP A 23 -11.47 6.01 19.67
C ASP A 23 -11.26 7.10 18.63
N VAL A 24 -10.02 7.62 18.50
CA VAL A 24 -9.68 8.64 17.49
C VAL A 24 -9.81 8.07 16.08
N ILE A 25 -9.33 6.84 15.85
CA ILE A 25 -9.47 6.16 14.56
C ILE A 25 -10.94 5.91 14.27
N ARG A 26 -11.68 5.34 15.24
CA ARG A 26 -13.11 5.06 15.08
C ARG A 26 -13.92 6.30 14.73
N VAL A 27 -13.79 7.38 15.51
CA VAL A 27 -14.50 8.63 15.27
C VAL A 27 -14.11 9.26 13.94
N THR A 28 -12.83 9.19 13.55
CA THR A 28 -12.38 9.74 12.26
C THR A 28 -12.94 8.96 11.08
N VAL A 29 -12.88 7.63 11.13
CA VAL A 29 -13.41 6.75 10.08
C VAL A 29 -14.92 6.92 9.96
N GLU A 30 -15.67 6.85 11.07
CA GLU A 30 -17.12 7.06 11.06
C GLU A 30 -17.51 8.48 10.62
N GLY A 31 -16.77 9.49 11.06
CA GLY A 31 -17.01 10.88 10.70
C GLY A 31 -16.85 11.12 9.20
N THR A 32 -15.77 10.60 8.60
CA THR A 32 -15.55 10.69 7.15
C THR A 32 -16.62 9.90 6.38
N LEU A 33 -16.99 8.72 6.86
CA LEU A 33 -18.04 7.90 6.27
C LEU A 33 -19.44 8.48 6.35
N ARG A 34 -19.70 9.48 7.20
CA ARG A 34 -20.98 10.21 7.24
C ARG A 34 -21.00 11.38 6.27
N GLY A 35 -19.83 11.92 5.91
CA GLY A 35 -19.66 13.03 4.97
C GLY A 35 -19.50 12.61 3.51
N PHE A 36 -19.89 11.38 3.16
CA PHE A 36 -19.74 10.84 1.82
C PHE A 36 -20.52 11.65 0.79
N ARG A 37 -20.01 11.70 -0.43
CA ARG A 37 -20.73 12.27 -1.57
C ARG A 37 -21.49 11.15 -2.26
N THR A 38 -22.77 11.36 -2.52
CA THR A 38 -23.55 10.46 -3.38
C THR A 38 -23.03 10.60 -4.81
N VAL A 39 -22.73 9.47 -5.45
CA VAL A 39 -22.38 9.45 -6.86
C VAL A 39 -23.68 9.23 -7.64
N GLY A 40 -24.07 10.25 -8.41
CA GLY A 40 -25.31 10.21 -9.18
C GLY A 40 -26.57 10.56 -8.37
N SER A 41 -27.73 10.27 -8.96
CA SER A 41 -29.05 10.54 -8.37
C SER A 41 -29.62 9.28 -7.73
N PRO A 42 -30.39 9.40 -6.62
CA PRO A 42 -31.06 8.26 -6.00
C PRO A 42 -31.94 7.50 -7.00
N ARG A 43 -31.85 6.17 -6.99
CA ARG A 43 -32.69 5.29 -7.82
C ARG A 43 -33.88 4.83 -6.99
N TYR A 44 -35.09 5.22 -7.42
CA TYR A 44 -36.34 4.81 -6.78
C TYR A 44 -36.89 3.57 -7.46
N MET A 45 -37.16 2.54 -6.67
CA MET A 45 -37.68 1.25 -7.14
C MET A 45 -39.21 1.21 -7.07
N GLU A 46 -39.83 0.30 -7.83
CA GLU A 46 -41.30 0.13 -7.86
C GLU A 46 -41.88 -0.35 -6.52
N ASP A 47 -41.06 -1.02 -5.70
CA ASP A 47 -41.43 -1.48 -4.34
C ASP A 47 -41.33 -0.39 -3.26
N GLY A 48 -40.97 0.84 -3.66
CA GLY A 48 -40.80 1.99 -2.77
C GLY A 48 -39.42 2.08 -2.10
N THR A 49 -38.48 1.19 -2.43
CA THR A 49 -37.10 1.28 -1.94
C THR A 49 -36.29 2.33 -2.72
N VAL A 50 -35.21 2.82 -2.10
CA VAL A 50 -34.29 3.79 -2.70
C VAL A 50 -32.87 3.27 -2.62
N GLU A 51 -32.18 3.20 -3.75
CA GLU A 51 -30.76 2.87 -3.83
C GLU A 51 -29.93 4.14 -4.04
N LEU A 52 -28.84 4.26 -3.29
CA LEU A 52 -27.85 5.32 -3.44
C LEU A 52 -26.47 4.71 -3.64
N ASP A 53 -25.82 5.11 -4.73
CA ASP A 53 -24.43 4.76 -4.99
C ASP A 53 -23.52 5.79 -4.30
N VAL A 54 -22.54 5.29 -3.56
CA VAL A 54 -21.67 6.10 -2.69
C VAL A 54 -20.22 5.76 -2.98
N GLU A 55 -19.40 6.78 -3.14
CA GLU A 55 -17.96 6.64 -3.27
C GLU A 55 -17.25 7.31 -2.09
N VAL A 56 -16.30 6.59 -1.50
CA VAL A 56 -15.48 7.08 -0.40
C VAL A 56 -14.03 6.87 -0.78
N SER A 57 -13.28 7.97 -0.86
CA SER A 57 -11.83 7.88 -0.98
C SER A 57 -11.22 7.42 0.34
N LEU A 58 -10.45 6.33 0.28
CA LEU A 58 -9.68 5.86 1.42
C LEU A 58 -8.43 6.73 1.66
N ALA A 59 -7.91 7.36 0.60
CA ALA A 59 -6.74 8.25 0.69
C ALA A 59 -7.02 9.50 1.52
N GLY A 60 -5.94 10.13 1.99
CA GLY A 60 -6.00 11.32 2.82
C GLY A 60 -6.42 10.99 4.24
N LYS A 61 -7.55 11.53 4.71
CA LYS A 61 -7.89 11.56 6.14
C LYS A 61 -8.09 10.16 6.76
N ILE A 62 -8.71 9.23 6.03
CA ILE A 62 -8.92 7.86 6.54
C ILE A 62 -7.59 7.13 6.60
N LEU A 63 -6.83 7.13 5.51
CA LEU A 63 -5.55 6.45 5.46
C LEU A 63 -4.54 7.02 6.45
N GLY A 64 -4.45 8.35 6.60
CA GLY A 64 -3.48 8.99 7.49
C GLY A 64 -3.62 8.62 8.97
N VAL A 65 -4.84 8.31 9.42
CA VAL A 65 -5.08 7.82 10.80
C VAL A 65 -4.92 6.31 10.94
N LEU A 66 -5.05 5.56 9.85
CA LEU A 66 -4.92 4.10 9.84
C LEU A 66 -3.48 3.65 9.63
N LEU A 67 -2.67 4.42 8.89
CA LEU A 67 -1.29 4.05 8.61
C LEU A 67 -0.50 3.91 9.92
N PRO A 68 0.24 2.81 10.08
CA PRO A 68 1.18 2.67 11.19
C PRO A 68 2.25 3.78 11.15
N PRO A 69 3.08 3.95 12.18
CA PRO A 69 4.26 4.80 12.10
C PRO A 69 5.09 4.44 10.87
N THR A 70 5.59 5.44 10.13
CA THR A 70 6.31 5.25 8.86
C THR A 70 7.66 5.96 8.85
N GLY A 71 8.54 5.59 7.92
CA GLY A 71 9.79 6.31 7.60
C GLY A 71 10.95 6.11 8.59
N SER A 72 10.82 5.20 9.55
CA SER A 72 11.83 4.94 10.59
C SER A 72 13.17 4.45 10.03
N LYS A 73 13.14 3.61 8.98
CA LYS A 73 14.35 3.03 8.36
C LYS A 73 14.98 3.93 7.31
N GLN A 74 14.23 4.87 6.72
CA GLN A 74 14.79 5.83 5.79
C GLN A 74 15.75 6.82 6.46
N VAL A 75 15.37 7.33 7.64
CA VAL A 75 16.21 8.24 8.42
C VAL A 75 17.54 7.57 8.81
N GLU A 76 17.54 6.25 9.01
CA GLU A 76 18.76 5.46 9.25
C GLU A 76 19.65 5.33 7.99
N TYR A 77 19.04 5.37 6.80
CA TYR A 77 19.72 5.21 5.52
C TYR A 77 20.30 6.50 4.92
N GLU A 78 19.79 7.68 5.31
CA GLU A 78 20.32 9.00 4.89
C GLU A 78 21.80 9.23 5.30
N GLY A 79 22.40 8.36 6.12
CA GLY A 79 23.77 8.46 6.62
C GLY A 79 24.83 7.54 5.98
N LYS A 80 24.51 6.76 4.95
CA LYS A 80 25.47 5.81 4.34
C LYS A 80 25.95 6.28 2.97
N GLU A 81 27.27 6.42 2.78
CA GLU A 81 27.87 6.70 1.47
C GLU A 81 27.67 5.51 0.51
N ILE A 82 27.05 5.78 -0.63
CA ILE A 82 26.69 4.79 -1.65
C ILE A 82 27.62 4.96 -2.88
N PRO A 83 28.08 3.87 -3.51
CA PRO A 83 28.92 3.94 -4.70
C PRO A 83 28.20 4.64 -5.86
N SER A 84 28.78 5.74 -6.32
CA SER A 84 28.27 6.57 -7.42
C SER A 84 28.49 5.89 -8.77
N ASN A 85 27.50 5.13 -9.26
CA ASN A 85 27.22 4.95 -10.69
C ASN A 85 25.97 4.07 -10.90
N PRO A 86 24.90 4.61 -11.50
CA PRO A 86 24.01 3.78 -12.30
C PRO A 86 23.73 4.43 -13.65
N SER A 87 24.30 3.86 -14.71
CA SER A 87 23.71 4.01 -16.04
C SER A 87 22.49 3.08 -16.09
N GLY A 88 21.27 3.62 -15.97
CA GLY A 88 20.02 2.83 -16.01
C GLY A 88 19.29 2.67 -14.68
N SER A 89 19.04 3.77 -13.96
CA SER A 89 18.27 3.79 -12.71
C SER A 89 16.79 3.43 -12.91
N TYR A 90 16.20 2.79 -11.90
CA TYR A 90 14.79 2.43 -11.89
C TYR A 90 13.92 3.60 -11.45
N THR A 91 12.73 3.72 -12.03
CA THR A 91 11.76 4.79 -11.72
C THR A 91 10.73 4.39 -10.65
N GLY A 92 10.71 3.12 -10.28
CA GLY A 92 9.74 2.49 -9.39
C GLY A 92 9.93 0.97 -9.34
N MET A 93 9.00 0.26 -8.72
CA MET A 93 9.01 -1.19 -8.62
C MET A 93 7.64 -1.80 -8.94
N ILE A 94 7.63 -2.89 -9.70
CA ILE A 94 6.48 -3.77 -9.87
C ILE A 94 6.82 -5.11 -9.22
N VAL A 95 6.01 -5.54 -8.27
CA VAL A 95 6.11 -6.85 -7.63
C VAL A 95 5.08 -7.79 -8.28
N ASP A 96 5.54 -8.86 -8.92
CA ASP A 96 4.66 -9.91 -9.46
C ASP A 96 4.20 -10.84 -8.34
N CYS A 97 2.94 -10.70 -7.96
CA CYS A 97 2.27 -11.42 -6.87
C CYS A 97 1.22 -12.42 -7.38
N ARG A 98 1.10 -12.60 -8.70
CA ARG A 98 0.10 -13.48 -9.30
C ARG A 98 0.33 -14.95 -8.90
N GLY A 99 -0.76 -15.67 -8.68
CA GLY A 99 -0.76 -17.06 -8.22
C GLY A 99 -0.32 -17.25 -6.77
N LEU A 100 -0.05 -16.18 -6.02
CA LEU A 100 0.36 -16.25 -4.61
C LEU A 100 -0.82 -16.07 -3.64
N GLY A 101 -2.00 -15.66 -4.14
CA GLY A 101 -3.19 -15.42 -3.32
C GLY A 101 -3.11 -14.16 -2.46
N VAL A 102 -2.29 -13.18 -2.86
CA VAL A 102 -2.09 -11.93 -2.12
C VAL A 102 -3.39 -11.14 -2.02
N GLN A 103 -3.78 -10.78 -0.80
CA GLN A 103 -4.96 -9.97 -0.52
C GLN A 103 -4.63 -8.48 -0.53
N TYR A 104 -5.61 -7.65 -0.89
CA TYR A 104 -5.48 -6.21 -0.80
C TYR A 104 -5.35 -5.76 0.65
N ALA A 105 -4.42 -4.84 0.90
CA ALA A 105 -4.27 -4.15 2.17
C ALA A 105 -3.88 -2.68 1.97
N LEU A 106 -4.19 -1.85 2.96
CA LEU A 106 -3.81 -0.44 2.98
C LEU A 106 -2.32 -0.21 3.25
N SER A 107 -1.69 -1.15 3.97
CA SER A 107 -0.31 -1.07 4.44
C SER A 107 0.41 -2.42 4.27
N PRO A 108 0.52 -2.93 3.03
CA PRO A 108 1.23 -4.17 2.74
C PRO A 108 2.74 -4.00 2.96
N ARG A 109 3.42 -5.12 3.23
CA ARG A 109 4.88 -5.17 3.34
C ARG A 109 5.49 -6.11 2.32
N LEU A 110 6.67 -5.74 1.85
CA LEU A 110 7.61 -6.61 1.17
C LEU A 110 8.67 -7.04 2.17
N LEU A 111 8.81 -8.34 2.39
CA LEU A 111 9.73 -8.91 3.34
C LEU A 111 10.78 -9.77 2.62
N ASN A 112 11.98 -9.86 3.16
CA ASN A 112 12.95 -10.84 2.72
C ASN A 112 12.65 -12.22 3.32
N GLU A 113 13.47 -13.23 2.99
CA GLU A 113 13.24 -14.61 3.46
C GLU A 113 13.42 -14.76 4.98
N SER A 114 14.13 -13.82 5.61
CA SER A 114 14.28 -13.72 7.07
C SER A 114 13.11 -13.04 7.77
N GLY A 115 12.14 -12.51 7.02
CA GLY A 115 11.00 -11.75 7.55
C GLY A 115 11.29 -10.28 7.83
N GLU A 116 12.43 -9.77 7.38
CA GLU A 116 12.78 -8.36 7.54
C GLU A 116 12.11 -7.52 6.45
N GLU A 117 11.54 -6.38 6.84
CA GLU A 117 10.90 -5.47 5.91
C GLU A 117 11.93 -4.80 4.99
N VAL A 118 11.75 -5.03 3.69
CA VAL A 118 12.53 -4.46 2.57
C VAL A 118 11.81 -3.25 1.99
N TYR A 119 10.48 -3.27 1.98
CA TYR A 119 9.63 -2.17 1.58
C TYR A 119 8.32 -2.23 2.36
N GLY A 120 7.77 -1.08 2.70
CA GLY A 120 6.55 -0.99 3.50
C GLY A 120 6.56 0.28 4.35
N PRO A 121 5.73 0.33 5.39
CA PRO A 121 5.60 1.49 6.27
C PRO A 121 6.93 2.05 6.77
N ASP A 122 7.89 1.22 7.14
CA ASP A 122 9.16 1.69 7.71
C ASP A 122 10.02 2.45 6.69
N TRP A 123 9.74 2.29 5.40
CA TRP A 123 10.54 2.77 4.27
C TRP A 123 9.91 3.91 3.46
N VAL A 124 8.71 4.36 3.83
CA VAL A 124 7.95 5.35 3.05
C VAL A 124 7.76 6.67 3.81
N ASP A 125 7.74 7.77 3.06
CA ASP A 125 7.27 9.05 3.55
C ASP A 125 5.79 8.98 3.94
N ARG A 126 5.46 9.54 5.13
CA ARG A 126 4.12 9.46 5.69
C ARG A 126 3.10 10.24 4.88
N ASP A 127 3.46 11.42 4.42
CA ASP A 127 2.55 12.30 3.72
C ASP A 127 2.25 11.72 2.33
N THR A 128 3.28 11.24 1.65
CA THR A 128 3.14 10.52 0.37
C THR A 128 2.32 9.24 0.51
N ALA A 129 2.56 8.43 1.53
CA ALA A 129 1.78 7.23 1.81
C ALA A 129 0.31 7.55 2.12
N THR A 130 0.06 8.66 2.81
CA THR A 130 -1.30 9.14 3.14
C THR A 130 -2.06 9.59 1.90
N GLU A 131 -1.41 10.31 1.00
CA GLU A 131 -2.04 10.83 -0.21
C GLU A 131 -2.21 9.78 -1.31
N LYS A 132 -1.20 8.94 -1.51
CA LYS A 132 -1.12 8.04 -2.67
C LYS A 132 -1.34 6.58 -2.31
N GLY A 133 -1.39 6.23 -1.04
CA GLY A 133 -1.29 4.83 -0.58
C GLY A 133 0.15 4.32 -0.65
N ILE A 134 0.43 3.24 0.08
CA ILE A 134 1.74 2.59 0.05
C ILE A 134 1.97 1.90 -1.30
N THR A 135 0.98 1.16 -1.79
CA THR A 135 1.10 0.43 -3.06
C THR A 135 -0.16 0.58 -3.88
N GLN A 136 0.00 0.60 -5.21
CA GLN A 136 -1.11 0.42 -6.14
C GLN A 136 -1.23 -1.06 -6.49
N TYR A 137 -2.45 -1.60 -6.48
CA TYR A 137 -2.71 -2.94 -7.01
C TYR A 137 -3.30 -2.87 -8.41
N GLY A 138 -3.05 -3.90 -9.21
CA GLY A 138 -3.62 -4.03 -10.55
C GLY A 138 -3.36 -5.42 -11.13
N THR A 139 -4.02 -5.72 -12.24
CA THR A 139 -3.94 -7.03 -12.90
C THR A 139 -3.04 -6.99 -14.13
N GLN A 140 -2.73 -5.79 -14.61
CA GLN A 140 -1.91 -5.55 -15.80
C GLN A 140 -0.87 -4.46 -15.53
N GLU A 141 0.36 -4.68 -16.01
CA GLU A 141 1.45 -3.72 -15.81
C GLU A 141 1.15 -2.32 -16.39
N SER A 142 0.34 -2.24 -17.46
CA SER A 142 -0.04 -0.98 -18.09
C SER A 142 -0.82 -0.04 -17.16
N GLU A 143 -1.43 -0.56 -16.11
CA GLU A 143 -2.17 0.22 -15.10
C GLU A 143 -1.22 1.03 -14.19
N PHE A 144 0.07 0.69 -14.17
CA PHE A 144 1.04 1.23 -13.22
C PHE A 144 1.90 2.36 -13.77
N ALA A 145 1.76 2.73 -15.05
CA ALA A 145 2.63 3.72 -15.70
C ALA A 145 2.68 5.06 -14.94
N SER A 146 1.55 5.52 -14.39
CA SER A 146 1.47 6.74 -13.58
C SER A 146 2.10 6.61 -12.19
N ARG A 147 2.23 5.38 -11.68
CA ARG A 147 2.73 5.06 -10.34
C ARG A 147 4.22 4.81 -10.31
N VAL A 148 4.71 3.94 -11.20
CA VAL A 148 6.08 3.42 -11.18
C VAL A 148 6.97 4.02 -12.25
N GLY A 149 6.43 4.88 -13.11
CA GLY A 149 7.16 5.52 -14.20
C GLY A 149 7.49 4.57 -15.36
N ASN A 150 8.49 4.94 -16.15
CA ASN A 150 8.76 4.31 -17.45
C ASN A 150 9.80 3.17 -17.42
N ASN A 151 10.54 3.03 -16.31
CA ASN A 151 11.56 2.00 -16.14
C ASN A 151 11.49 1.37 -14.74
N PRO A 152 10.42 0.64 -14.41
CA PRO A 152 10.30 0.00 -13.10
C PRO A 152 11.21 -1.24 -12.98
N LEU A 153 11.77 -1.45 -11.78
CA LEU A 153 12.37 -2.72 -11.41
C LEU A 153 11.26 -3.77 -11.29
N LYS A 154 11.45 -4.92 -11.92
CA LYS A 154 10.52 -6.05 -11.79
C LYS A 154 11.06 -7.04 -10.76
N VAL A 155 10.27 -7.28 -9.72
CA VAL A 155 10.60 -8.21 -8.64
C VAL A 155 9.54 -9.31 -8.61
N LYS A 156 9.96 -10.55 -8.39
CA LYS A 156 9.02 -11.68 -8.30
C LYS A 156 8.76 -12.04 -6.85
N GLY A 157 7.49 -12.04 -6.44
CA GLY A 157 7.09 -12.58 -5.15
C GLY A 157 7.30 -14.09 -5.09
N MET A 158 7.78 -14.58 -3.95
CA MET A 158 7.96 -16.01 -3.68
C MET A 158 6.69 -16.63 -3.09
N ARG A 159 6.06 -15.91 -2.15
CA ARG A 159 4.82 -16.32 -1.47
C ARG A 159 4.17 -15.13 -0.74
N ALA A 160 2.88 -15.25 -0.46
CA ALA A 160 2.22 -14.38 0.50
C ALA A 160 2.71 -14.65 1.94
N ALA A 161 2.53 -13.65 2.81
CA ALA A 161 2.86 -13.68 4.22
C ALA A 161 1.84 -12.87 5.05
N GLY A 162 1.93 -13.03 6.37
CA GLY A 162 0.95 -12.53 7.32
C GLY A 162 -0.29 -13.43 7.41
N THR A 163 -1.02 -13.36 8.52
CA THR A 163 -2.28 -14.10 8.70
C THR A 163 -3.36 -13.67 7.71
N ASN A 164 -3.29 -12.42 7.23
CA ASN A 164 -4.20 -11.85 6.23
C ASN A 164 -3.73 -12.06 4.78
N ASN A 165 -2.58 -12.71 4.56
CA ASN A 165 -1.99 -12.96 3.24
C ASN A 165 -1.83 -11.71 2.37
N CYS A 166 -1.53 -10.54 2.94
CA CYS A 166 -1.35 -9.30 2.17
C CYS A 166 0.11 -8.81 2.11
N ASP A 167 1.02 -9.46 2.85
CA ASP A 167 2.45 -9.20 2.73
C ASP A 167 3.06 -10.18 1.73
N VAL A 168 4.21 -9.84 1.17
CA VAL A 168 4.88 -10.63 0.12
C VAL A 168 6.32 -10.89 0.51
N ILE A 169 6.74 -12.15 0.44
CA ILE A 169 8.14 -12.52 0.58
C ILE A 169 8.82 -12.44 -0.78
N VAL A 170 10.00 -11.83 -0.84
CA VAL A 170 10.91 -11.85 -1.99
C VAL A 170 12.22 -12.54 -1.64
N SER A 171 12.99 -12.89 -2.68
CA SER A 171 14.29 -13.53 -2.46
C SER A 171 15.26 -12.59 -1.76
N ASN A 172 16.20 -13.14 -0.99
CA ASN A 172 17.26 -12.34 -0.40
C ASN A 172 18.11 -11.62 -1.47
N ALA A 173 18.25 -12.21 -2.66
CA ALA A 173 18.95 -11.58 -3.77
C ALA A 173 18.22 -10.31 -4.25
N ASP A 174 16.89 -10.37 -4.41
CA ASP A 174 16.09 -9.21 -4.79
C ASP A 174 16.08 -8.15 -3.67
N ALA A 175 16.00 -8.58 -2.40
CA ALA A 175 16.07 -7.68 -1.26
C ALA A 175 17.38 -6.88 -1.22
N VAL A 176 18.52 -7.53 -1.51
CA VAL A 176 19.81 -6.87 -1.63
C VAL A 176 19.79 -5.82 -2.75
N VAL A 177 19.26 -6.17 -3.92
CA VAL A 177 19.14 -5.22 -5.04
C VAL A 177 18.29 -4.00 -4.65
N LEU A 178 17.17 -4.20 -3.97
CA LEU A 178 16.30 -3.11 -3.54
C LEU A 178 16.99 -2.13 -2.58
N SER A 179 17.84 -2.63 -1.70
CA SER A 179 18.64 -1.81 -0.77
C SER A 179 19.95 -1.26 -1.34
N SER A 180 20.27 -1.54 -2.61
CA SER A 180 21.63 -1.35 -3.15
C SER A 180 21.95 0.06 -3.66
N THR A 181 20.94 0.90 -3.93
CA THR A 181 21.14 2.24 -4.51
C THR A 181 20.20 3.29 -3.90
N ASP A 182 20.66 4.54 -3.86
CA ASP A 182 19.85 5.69 -3.43
C ASP A 182 18.59 5.86 -4.26
N GLU A 183 18.69 5.62 -5.57
CA GLU A 183 17.53 5.76 -6.46
C GLU A 183 16.43 4.76 -6.12
N ASN A 184 16.80 3.56 -5.67
CA ASN A 184 15.83 2.56 -5.23
C ASN A 184 15.13 3.02 -3.95
N LEU A 185 15.91 3.51 -2.99
CA LEU A 185 15.37 4.07 -1.75
C LEU A 185 14.46 5.27 -2.02
N LEU A 186 14.81 6.13 -2.97
CA LEU A 186 14.04 7.31 -3.33
C LEU A 186 12.69 6.98 -3.99
N PHE A 187 12.62 5.97 -4.86
CA PHE A 187 11.31 5.59 -5.41
C PHE A 187 10.46 4.88 -4.34
N MET A 188 11.08 4.14 -3.41
CA MET A 188 10.39 3.48 -2.30
C MET A 188 9.80 4.52 -1.35
N ASP A 189 10.59 5.50 -0.91
CA ASP A 189 10.15 6.69 -0.15
C ASP A 189 8.86 7.29 -0.73
N GLN A 190 8.89 7.52 -2.05
CA GLN A 190 7.81 8.16 -2.80
C GLN A 190 6.64 7.23 -3.14
N CYS A 191 6.60 6.05 -2.52
CA CYS A 191 5.60 5.01 -2.72
C CYS A 191 5.44 4.57 -4.18
N LYS A 192 6.46 4.64 -5.02
CA LYS A 192 6.41 4.25 -6.45
C LYS A 192 6.51 2.74 -6.63
N VAL A 193 5.62 2.02 -5.95
CA VAL A 193 5.53 0.57 -5.93
C VAL A 193 4.13 0.13 -6.33
N ALA A 194 4.06 -0.93 -7.13
CA ALA A 194 2.82 -1.57 -7.53
C ALA A 194 2.89 -3.09 -7.37
N PHE A 195 1.78 -3.69 -6.95
CA PHE A 195 1.61 -5.13 -6.82
C PHE A 195 0.74 -5.62 -7.98
N LEU A 196 1.32 -6.46 -8.82
CA LEU A 196 0.62 -7.15 -9.89
C LEU A 196 -0.02 -8.41 -9.31
N VAL A 197 -1.34 -8.43 -9.21
CA VAL A 197 -2.13 -9.52 -8.60
C VAL A 197 -3.03 -10.19 -9.63
N ASP A 198 -3.70 -11.27 -9.22
CA ASP A 198 -4.65 -12.02 -10.06
C ASP A 198 -5.96 -11.25 -10.33
#